data_AF-A0A382X5J5-F1
#
_entry.id   AF-A0A382X5J5-F1
#
_cell.length_a   1.000
_cell.length_b   1.000
_cell.length_c   1.000
_cell.angle_alpha   90.00
_cell.angle_beta   90.00
_cell.angle_gamma   90.00
#
_symmetry.space_group_name_H-M   'P 1'
#
loop_
_entity.id
_entity.type
_entity.pdbx_description
1 polymer ?
#
loop_
_entity_poly.entity_id
_entity_poly.type
_entity_poly.pdbx_seq_one_letter_code
_entity_poly.pdbx_strand_id
1 'polypeptide(L)' 'MFAAIVAGFFGRILGDRATQFITSGATILSCLISVWIFKYVALDGNVVQVELASWITSGSLQVLWELQFDSL' A
#
# COMPACT_ATOMS: atom_id res chain seq x y z
N MET A 1 1.53 6.28 0.78
CA MET A 1 2.71 7.01 0.28
C MET A 1 2.34 8.30 -0.44
N PHE A 2 1.54 8.28 -1.51
CA PHE A 2 1.22 9.48 -2.30
C PHE A 2 0.62 10.65 -1.50
N ALA A 3 -0.33 10.39 -0.59
CA ALA A 3 -0.91 11.43 0.25
C ALA A 3 0.15 12.13 1.13
N ALA A 4 1.16 11.40 1.62
CA ALA A 4 2.24 11.97 2.41
C ALA A 4 3.18 12.84 1.56
N ILE A 5 3.43 12.46 0.30
CA ILE A 5 4.22 13.27 -0.64
C ILE A 5 3.47 14.57 -0.97
N VAL A 6 2.17 14.48 -1.28
CA VAL A 6 1.35 15.65 -1.60
C VAL A 6 1.23 16.58 -0.39
N ALA A 7 0.92 16.03 0.79
CA ALA A 7 0.83 16.80 2.03
C ALA A 7 2.17 17.41 2.45
N GLY A 8 3.28 16.66 2.31
CA GLY A 8 4.61 17.10 2.74
C GLY A 8 5.21 18.20 1.86
N PHE A 9 5.10 18.08 0.54
CA PHE A 9 5.69 19.06 -0.39
C PHE A 9 4.76 20.26 -0.66
N PHE A 10 3.44 20.05 -0.71
CA PHE A 10 2.48 21.09 -1.10
C PHE A 10 1.59 21.56 0.06
N GLY A 11 1.75 21.04 1.28
CA GLY A 11 0.89 21.37 2.42
C GLY A 11 0.82 22.87 2.75
N ARG A 12 1.93 23.60 2.55
CA ARG A 12 1.96 25.07 2.76
C ARG A 12 1.16 25.87 1.72
N ILE A 13 0.96 25.31 0.52
CA ILE A 13 0.19 25.93 -0.57
C ILE A 13 -1.30 25.57 -0.44
N LEU A 14 -1.60 24.32 -0.04
CA LEU A 14 -2.97 23.84 0.13
C LEU A 14 -3.63 24.33 1.43
N GLY A 15 -2.84 24.70 2.43
CA GLY A 15 -3.31 25.09 3.76
C GLY A 15 -3.68 23.88 4.64
N ASP A 16 -3.75 24.13 5.95
CA ASP A 16 -3.85 23.07 6.97
C ASP A 16 -5.11 22.20 6.81
N ARG A 17 -6.27 22.83 6.55
CA ARG A 17 -7.54 22.10 6.42
C ARG A 17 -7.55 21.15 5.22
N ALA A 18 -7.09 21.61 4.06
CA ALA A 18 -7.06 20.76 2.86
C ALA A 18 -6.05 19.61 3.01
N THR A 19 -4.88 19.89 3.60
CA THR A 19 -3.86 18.88 3.89
C THR A 19 -4.38 17.79 4.86
N GLN A 20 -5.15 18.20 5.88
CA GLN A 20 -5.81 17.27 6.79
C GLN A 20 -6.85 16.40 6.08
N PHE A 21 -7.71 16.99 5.24
CA PHE A 21 -8.68 16.21 4.46
C PHE A 21 -8.03 15.20 3.52
N ILE A 22 -6.91 15.57 2.87
CA ILE A 22 -6.18 14.68 1.96
C ILE A 22 -5.56 13.50 2.71
N THR A 23 -4.91 13.77 3.84
CA THR A 23 -4.25 12.71 4.61
C THR A 23 -5.26 11.79 5.29
N SER A 24 -6.28 12.33 5.96
CA SER A 24 -7.34 11.53 6.59
C SER A 24 -8.17 10.77 5.55
N GLY A 25 -8.55 11.43 4.44
CA GLY A 25 -9.30 10.81 3.36
C GLY A 25 -8.52 9.67 2.69
N ALA A 26 -7.22 9.85 2.44
CA ALA A 26 -6.37 8.79 1.89
C ALA A 26 -6.26 7.58 2.82
N THR A 27 -6.17 7.80 4.14
CA THR A 27 -6.14 6.70 5.12
C THR A 27 -7.47 5.96 5.20
N ILE A 28 -8.60 6.69 5.18
CA ILE A 28 -9.94 6.07 5.14
C ILE A 28 -10.11 5.26 3.87
N LEU A 29 -9.70 5.79 2.71
CA LEU A 29 -9.74 5.08 1.44
C LEU A 29 -8.87 3.82 1.48
N SER A 30 -7.66 3.92 2.04
CA SER A 30 -6.76 2.77 2.23
C SER A 30 -7.38 1.69 3.13
N CYS A 31 -8.11 2.09 4.17
CA CYS A 31 -8.83 1.17 5.05
C CYS A 31 -9.95 0.44 4.29
N LEU A 32 -10.76 1.15 3.49
CA LEU A 32 -11.82 0.54 2.68
C LEU A 32 -11.26 -0.47 1.66
N ILE A 33 -10.15 -0.11 0.99
CA ILE A 33 -9.46 -0.99 0.05
C ILE A 33 -8.92 -2.23 0.79
N SER A 34 -8.35 -2.07 1.98
CA SER A 34 -7.84 -3.17 2.79
C SER A 34 -8.94 -4.15 3.19
N VAL A 35 -10.12 -3.66 3.61
CA VAL A 35 -11.28 -4.52 3.92
C VAL A 35 -11.73 -5.31 2.69
N TRP A 36 -11.72 -4.67 1.50
CA TRP A 36 -12.09 -5.34 0.25
C TRP A 36 -11.09 -6.43 -0.14
N ILE A 37 -9.78 -6.15 -0.06
CA ILE A 37 -8.71 -7.14 -0.30
C ILE A 37 -8.79 -8.28 0.72
N PHE A 38 -9.03 -7.97 2.00
CA PHE A 38 -9.20 -8.99 3.04
C PHE A 38 -10.38 -9.92 2.72
N LYS A 39 -11.53 -9.37 2.29
CA LYS A 39 -12.67 -10.17 1.84
C LYS A 39 -12.24 -11.08 0.67
N TYR A 40 -11.55 -10.54 -0.34
CA TYR A 40 -11.13 -11.29 -1.53
C TYR A 40 -10.09 -12.39 -1.24
N VAL A 41 -9.11 -12.13 -0.38
CA VAL A 41 -8.03 -13.08 -0.09
C VAL A 41 -8.46 -14.08 1.00
N ALA A 42 -9.06 -13.60 2.09
CA ALA A 42 -9.37 -14.44 3.25
C ALA A 42 -10.69 -15.25 3.11
N LEU A 43 -11.69 -14.76 2.37
CA LEU A 43 -12.97 -15.50 2.20
C LEU A 43 -13.06 -16.26 0.88
N ASP A 44 -12.53 -15.71 -0.22
CA ASP A 44 -12.53 -16.38 -1.52
C ASP A 44 -11.29 -17.30 -1.72
N GLY A 45 -10.38 -17.36 -0.74
CA GLY A 45 -9.31 -18.38 -0.63
C GLY A 45 -8.23 -18.30 -1.72
N ASN A 46 -8.19 -17.21 -2.49
CA ASN A 46 -7.16 -17.01 -3.49
C ASN A 46 -5.89 -16.50 -2.79
N VAL A 47 -4.90 -17.39 -2.66
CA VAL A 47 -3.53 -17.01 -2.26
C VAL A 47 -2.97 -16.14 -3.38
N VAL A 48 -3.00 -14.84 -3.17
CA VAL A 48 -2.46 -13.87 -4.12
C VAL A 48 -1.00 -13.62 -3.73
N GLN A 49 -0.08 -14.26 -4.46
CA GLN A 49 1.33 -13.92 -4.45
C GLN A 49 1.59 -12.92 -5.58
N VAL A 50 1.97 -11.69 -5.22
CA VAL A 50 2.36 -10.67 -6.19
C VAL A 50 3.86 -10.47 -6.10
N GLU A 51 4.59 -11.00 -7.06
CA GLU A 51 6.01 -10.68 -7.25
C GLU A 51 6.13 -9.22 -7.71
N LEU A 52 6.83 -8.40 -6.93
CA LEU A 52 7.03 -6.97 -7.22
C LEU A 52 8.32 -6.74 -8.02
N ALA A 53 9.45 -7.28 -7.57
CA ALA A 53 10.76 -7.04 -8.15
C ALA A 53 11.84 -7.96 -7.55
N SER A 54 12.90 -8.29 -8.29
CA SER A 54 14.10 -8.92 -7.71
C SER A 54 14.92 -7.87 -6.94
N TRP A 55 15.09 -8.07 -5.63
CA TRP A 55 15.85 -7.17 -4.76
C TRP A 55 17.35 -7.36 -4.92
N ILE A 56 17.81 -8.61 -4.72
CA ILE A 56 19.22 -8.96 -4.68
C ILE A 56 19.38 -10.21 -5.51
N THR A 57 20.22 -10.12 -6.54
CA THR A 57 20.66 -11.28 -7.30
C THR A 57 22.18 -11.34 -7.20
N SER A 58 22.70 -12.34 -6.48
CA SER A 58 24.13 -12.58 -6.33
C SER A 58 24.43 -14.06 -6.58
N GLY A 59 24.91 -14.38 -7.78
CA GLY A 59 25.19 -15.76 -8.19
C GLY A 59 23.92 -16.63 -8.16
N SER A 60 23.89 -17.63 -7.27
CA SER A 60 22.72 -18.50 -7.06
C SER A 60 21.69 -17.95 -6.07
N LEU A 61 21.99 -16.86 -5.36
CA LEU A 61 21.09 -16.26 -4.38
C LEU A 61 20.21 -15.21 -5.07
N GLN A 62 18.91 -15.50 -5.15
CA GLN A 62 17.88 -14.60 -5.65
C GLN A 62 16.94 -14.27 -4.49
N VAL A 63 16.87 -12.99 -4.12
CA VAL A 63 15.92 -12.45 -3.15
C VAL A 63 14.93 -11.61 -3.93
N LEU A 64 13.68 -12.06 -3.96
CA LEU A 64 12.57 -11.39 -4.62
C LEU A 64 11.80 -10.58 -3.55
N TRP A 65 11.40 -9.36 -3.91
CA TRP A 65 10.34 -8.64 -3.23
C TRP A 65 9.02 -9.21 -3.69
N GLU A 66 8.34 -9.92 -2.80
CA GLU A 66 7.05 -10.53 -3.06
C GLU A 66 6.06 -10.04 -1.99
N LEU A 67 4.85 -9.73 -2.40
CA LEU A 67 3.72 -9.54 -1.50
C LEU A 67 2.96 -10.85 -1.44
N GLN A 68 3.21 -11.60 -0.37
CA GLN A 68 2.39 -12.74 -0.02
C GLN A 68 1.26 -12.27 0.88
N PHE A 69 0.04 -12.28 0.36
CA PHE A 69 -1.14 -12.04 1.17
C PHE A 69 -1.62 -13.38 1.74
N ASP A 70 -1.18 -13.70 2.96
CA ASP A 70 -1.68 -14.83 3.74
C ASP A 70 -2.82 -14.36 4.67
N SER A 71 -3.73 -15.28 4.98
CA SER A 71 -4.84 -15.09 5.90
C SER A 71 -4.43 -15.07 7.38
N LEU A 72 -3.15 -15.30 7.70
CA LEU A 72 -2.62 -15.49 9.05
C LEU A 72 -1.40 -14.62 9.35
#